data_AF-A0AAU3V103-F1
#
_entry.id   AF-A0AAU3V103-F1
#
_cell.length_a   1.000
_cell.length_b   1.000
_cell.length_c   1.000
_cell.angle_alpha   90.00
_cell.angle_beta   90.00
_cell.angle_gamma   90.00
#
_symmetry.space_group_name_H-M   'P 1'
#
loop_
_entity.id
_entity.type
_entity.pdbx_description
1 polymer ?
#
loop_
_entity_poly.entity_id
_entity_poly.type
_entity_poly.pdbx_seq_one_letter_code
_entity_poly.pdbx_strand_id
1 'polypeptide(L)'
;MPVETSMPTVDAGRAAAAATGSHHPVGVCTAEEKKEFAGMHLTDHAGVRLTHGKPKVNGVEIHYAIGGAGDLVFLLHGVPKTMSYWRHVVPLLTPEDTV
;
A
#
# COMPACT_ATOMS: atom_id res chain seq x y z
N MET A 1 14.30 0.79 34.49
CA MET A 1 13.69 1.96 33.82
C MET A 1 12.71 1.43 32.77
N PRO A 2 11.39 1.55 32.93
CA PRO A 2 10.47 1.24 31.84
C PRO A 2 10.40 2.46 30.90
N VAL A 3 10.63 2.23 29.59
CA VAL A 3 10.37 3.24 28.55
C VAL A 3 8.95 3.02 28.05
N GLU A 4 8.05 3.91 28.42
CA GLU A 4 6.74 4.04 27.78
C GLU A 4 6.95 4.49 26.33
N THR A 5 6.70 3.59 25.38
CA THR A 5 6.57 3.98 23.97
C THR A 5 5.12 4.36 23.74
N SER A 6 4.85 5.67 23.83
CA SER A 6 3.59 6.29 23.43
C SER A 6 3.30 6.03 21.95
N MET A 7 2.12 5.48 21.65
CA MET A 7 1.63 5.31 20.29
C MET A 7 1.01 6.63 19.78
N PRO A 8 1.34 7.09 18.56
CA PRO A 8 0.66 8.25 18.00
C PRO A 8 -0.77 7.88 17.57
N THR A 9 -1.76 8.46 18.23
CA THR A 9 -3.16 8.49 17.78
C THR A 9 -3.23 9.24 16.45
N VAL A 10 -3.83 8.63 15.44
CA VAL A 10 -4.08 9.26 14.13
C VAL A 10 -5.49 9.84 14.14
N ASP A 11 -5.55 11.17 14.04
CA ASP A 11 -6.76 11.98 13.97
C ASP A 11 -7.41 11.87 12.57
N ALA A 12 -8.69 11.50 12.55
CA ALA A 12 -9.52 11.43 11.35
C ALA A 12 -10.07 12.84 11.00
N GLY A 13 -9.18 13.71 10.48
CA GLY A 13 -9.49 15.09 10.10
C GLY A 13 -9.78 15.30 8.61
N ARG A 14 -11.07 15.23 8.26
CA ARG A 14 -11.83 15.86 7.15
C ARG A 14 -11.09 16.73 6.09
N ALA A 15 -11.41 16.43 4.83
CA ALA A 15 -11.05 17.15 3.61
C ALA A 15 -11.59 18.60 3.50
N ALA A 16 -10.82 19.49 2.86
CA ALA A 16 -11.29 20.66 2.12
C ALA A 16 -10.24 21.13 1.08
N ALA A 17 -10.73 21.54 -0.09
CA ALA A 17 -10.01 21.85 -1.31
C ALA A 17 -9.45 23.28 -1.38
N ALA A 18 -8.40 23.49 -2.20
CA ALA A 18 -8.26 24.64 -3.12
C ALA A 18 -7.06 24.45 -4.05
N ALA A 19 -7.33 24.44 -5.36
CA ALA A 19 -6.34 24.45 -6.44
C ALA A 19 -5.86 25.88 -6.73
N THR A 20 -4.61 26.05 -7.15
CA THR A 20 -4.17 26.96 -8.23
C THR A 20 -2.69 26.72 -8.52
N GLY A 21 -2.36 26.54 -9.81
CA GLY A 21 -0.98 26.46 -10.30
C GLY A 21 -0.89 25.76 -11.65
N SER A 22 -1.25 26.49 -12.71
CA SER A 22 -1.27 26.03 -14.10
C SER A 22 0.13 26.06 -14.72
N HIS A 23 0.59 24.94 -15.29
CA HIS A 23 1.42 24.90 -16.51
C HIS A 23 1.11 23.60 -17.29
N HIS A 24 0.63 23.77 -18.53
CA HIS A 24 0.24 22.76 -19.54
C HIS A 24 1.45 22.39 -20.46
N PRO A 25 1.32 21.50 -21.47
CA PRO A 25 0.90 20.09 -21.42
C PRO A 25 1.81 19.19 -22.32
N VAL A 26 2.12 17.94 -21.97
CA VAL A 26 2.64 16.98 -22.97
C VAL A 26 2.09 15.58 -22.72
N GLY A 27 1.36 15.08 -23.72
CA GLY A 27 1.10 13.65 -23.93
C GLY A 27 -0.15 13.12 -23.25
N VAL A 28 -1.29 13.20 -23.94
CA VAL A 28 -2.37 12.24 -23.73
C VAL A 28 -1.84 10.86 -24.11
N CYS A 29 -1.42 10.08 -23.12
CA CYS A 29 -1.41 8.63 -23.27
C CYS A 29 -2.85 8.18 -23.06
N THR A 30 -3.48 7.74 -24.14
CA THR A 30 -4.82 7.17 -24.17
C THR A 30 -5.01 6.14 -23.05
N ALA A 31 -6.19 6.16 -22.43
CA ALA A 31 -6.55 5.33 -21.27
C ALA A 31 -6.46 3.80 -21.52
N GLU A 32 -6.32 3.41 -22.78
CA GLU A 32 -6.30 2.02 -23.25
C GLU A 32 -4.92 1.36 -23.08
N GLU A 33 -3.82 2.14 -23.05
CA GLU A 33 -2.45 1.59 -22.91
C GLU A 33 -2.08 1.29 -21.44
N LYS A 34 -2.86 1.83 -20.49
CA LYS A 34 -2.69 1.57 -19.04
C LYS A 34 -3.14 0.16 -18.63
N LYS A 35 -3.70 -0.62 -19.57
CA LYS A 35 -4.19 -1.98 -19.35
C LYS A 35 -3.08 -3.02 -19.37
N GLU A 36 -1.90 -2.71 -19.91
CA GLU A 36 -0.82 -3.69 -20.08
C GLU A 36 0.20 -3.69 -18.93
N PHE A 37 0.30 -2.61 -18.14
CA PHE A 37 0.98 -2.60 -16.84
C PHE A 37 0.09 -3.10 -15.68
N ALA A 38 -1.06 -3.69 -15.98
CA ALA A 38 -2.01 -4.24 -15.01
C ALA A 38 -1.48 -5.48 -14.25
N GLY A 39 -0.25 -5.93 -14.54
CA GLY A 39 0.29 -7.20 -14.06
C GLY A 39 0.94 -7.23 -12.67
N MET A 40 1.25 -6.10 -12.00
CA MET A 40 2.04 -6.16 -10.74
C MET A 40 1.64 -5.11 -9.70
N HIS A 41 0.35 -5.00 -9.43
CA HIS A 41 -0.13 -4.19 -8.32
C HIS A 41 -0.84 -5.08 -7.32
N LEU A 42 -0.31 -5.12 -6.08
CA LEU A 42 -1.02 -5.76 -4.98
C LEU A 42 -2.32 -5.00 -4.75
N THR A 43 -3.43 -5.72 -4.83
CA THR A 43 -4.77 -5.22 -4.59
C THR A 43 -5.45 -6.09 -3.54
N ASP A 44 -6.38 -5.50 -2.81
CA ASP A 44 -7.23 -6.20 -1.86
C ASP A 44 -8.39 -6.91 -2.58
N HIS A 45 -9.27 -7.53 -1.80
CA HIS A 45 -10.46 -8.23 -2.29
C HIS A 45 -11.44 -7.32 -3.06
N ALA A 46 -11.42 -6.00 -2.82
CA ALA A 46 -12.24 -5.02 -3.53
C ALA A 46 -11.55 -4.48 -4.80
N GLY A 47 -10.34 -4.97 -5.11
CA GLY A 47 -9.53 -4.47 -6.21
C GLY A 47 -8.87 -3.12 -5.93
N VAL A 48 -8.91 -2.64 -4.69
CA VAL A 48 -8.24 -1.41 -4.27
C VAL A 48 -6.77 -1.70 -4.05
N ARG A 49 -5.92 -0.78 -4.50
CA ARG A 49 -4.46 -0.91 -4.38
C ARG A 49 -4.03 -0.84 -2.92
N LEU A 50 -3.15 -1.75 -2.51
CA LEU A 50 -2.53 -1.70 -1.18
C LEU A 50 -1.65 -0.46 -1.01
N THR A 51 -1.61 0.07 0.21
CA THR A 51 -0.74 1.19 0.59
C THR A 51 0.68 0.70 0.76
N HIS A 52 1.67 1.38 0.18
CA HIS A 52 3.07 0.98 0.27
C HIS A 52 3.85 1.87 1.24
N GLY A 53 4.80 1.29 1.98
CA GLY A 53 5.64 1.98 2.95
C GLY A 53 7.10 1.54 2.90
N LYS A 54 8.01 2.41 3.37
CA LYS A 54 9.46 2.15 3.49
C LYS A 54 10.06 2.70 4.80
N PRO A 55 9.63 2.22 5.97
CA PRO A 55 10.18 2.66 7.25
C PRO A 55 11.62 2.19 7.41
N LYS A 56 12.41 2.98 8.14
CA LYS A 56 13.70 2.55 8.69
C LYS A 56 13.47 1.79 9.98
N VAL A 57 13.81 0.50 9.98
CA VAL A 57 13.76 -0.38 11.15
C VAL A 57 15.17 -0.87 11.42
N ASN A 58 15.72 -0.60 12.61
CA ASN A 58 17.09 -0.95 12.98
C ASN A 58 18.14 -0.49 11.95
N GLY A 59 17.93 0.66 11.33
CA GLY A 59 18.82 1.23 10.31
C GLY A 59 18.63 0.70 8.88
N VAL A 60 17.69 -0.24 8.65
CA VAL A 60 17.38 -0.80 7.33
C VAL A 60 16.03 -0.28 6.83
N GLU A 61 15.98 0.19 5.58
CA GLU A 61 14.71 0.54 4.92
C GLU A 61 14.01 -0.70 4.39
N ILE A 62 12.83 -1.01 4.92
CA ILE A 62 12.06 -2.20 4.54
C ILE A 62 10.86 -1.77 3.71
N HIS A 63 10.79 -2.23 2.46
CA HIS A 63 9.61 -2.01 1.62
C HIS A 63 8.50 -3.01 1.95
N TYR A 64 7.30 -2.52 2.26
CA TYR A 64 6.12 -3.33 2.50
C TYR A 64 4.88 -2.71 1.82
N ALA A 65 3.79 -3.47 1.79
CA ALA A 65 2.46 -3.01 1.40
C ALA A 65 1.46 -3.54 2.41
N ILE A 66 0.40 -2.77 2.67
CA ILE A 66 -0.62 -3.07 3.66
C ILE A 66 -2.01 -2.75 3.13
N GLY A 67 -3.00 -3.60 3.45
CA GLY A 67 -4.41 -3.37 3.18
C GLY A 67 -5.32 -4.33 3.96
N GLY A 68 -6.63 -4.22 3.73
CA GLY A 68 -7.62 -4.96 4.51
C GLY A 68 -7.91 -4.34 5.89
N ALA A 69 -8.70 -5.05 6.69
CA ALA A 69 -9.08 -4.66 8.04
C ALA A 69 -9.38 -5.91 8.86
N GLY A 70 -8.93 -5.92 10.13
CA GLY A 70 -9.09 -7.05 11.03
C GLY A 70 -7.76 -7.48 11.64
N ASP A 71 -7.64 -8.76 12.01
CA ASP A 71 -6.44 -9.28 12.65
C ASP A 71 -5.22 -9.26 11.71
N LEU A 72 -4.03 -9.10 12.27
CA LEU A 72 -2.80 -8.90 11.48
C LEU A 72 -2.22 -10.23 10.98
N VAL A 73 -2.03 -10.35 9.67
CA VAL A 73 -1.36 -11.48 9.01
C VAL A 73 -0.11 -11.01 8.26
N PHE A 74 1.08 -11.40 8.72
CA PHE A 74 2.34 -10.97 8.10
C PHE A 74 2.86 -11.97 7.06
N LEU A 75 2.93 -11.56 5.79
CA LEU A 75 3.36 -12.42 4.67
C LEU A 75 4.83 -12.22 4.29
N LEU A 76 5.70 -13.11 4.76
CA LEU A 76 7.13 -13.11 4.43
C LEU A 76 7.43 -13.97 3.20
N HIS A 77 8.05 -13.38 2.16
CA HIS A 77 8.47 -14.13 0.98
C HIS A 77 9.81 -14.85 1.19
N GLY A 78 10.03 -15.93 0.45
CA GLY A 78 11.33 -16.62 0.36
C GLY A 78 12.24 -16.07 -0.75
N VAL A 79 13.37 -16.76 -1.00
CA VAL A 79 14.27 -16.49 -2.13
C VAL A 79 13.94 -17.44 -3.29
N PRO A 80 13.96 -17.00 -4.56
CA PRO A 80 14.23 -15.65 -5.08
C PRO A 80 12.94 -14.86 -5.38
N LYS A 81 12.06 -14.67 -4.37
CA LYS A 81 10.76 -14.01 -4.53
C LYS A 81 10.76 -12.63 -3.88
N THR A 82 9.73 -11.84 -4.20
CA THR A 82 9.38 -10.56 -3.55
C THR A 82 7.94 -10.63 -3.06
N MET A 83 7.44 -9.56 -2.43
CA MET A 83 6.04 -9.45 -2.01
C MET A 83 5.02 -9.71 -3.13
N SER A 84 5.38 -9.45 -4.40
CA SER A 84 4.54 -9.71 -5.58
C SER A 84 4.12 -11.16 -5.72
N TYR A 85 4.79 -12.08 -5.02
CA TYR A 85 4.40 -13.49 -4.95
C TYR A 85 3.02 -13.69 -4.30
N TRP A 86 2.63 -12.79 -3.40
CA TRP A 86 1.39 -12.86 -2.64
C TRP A 86 0.18 -12.23 -3.32
N ARG A 87 0.31 -11.75 -4.57
CA ARG A 87 -0.76 -11.03 -5.29
C ARG A 87 -2.09 -11.79 -5.40
N HIS A 88 -2.06 -13.12 -5.32
CA HIS A 88 -3.25 -13.97 -5.34
C HIS A 88 -3.73 -14.39 -3.96
N VAL A 89 -2.89 -14.23 -2.93
CA VAL A 89 -3.23 -14.58 -1.54
C VAL A 89 -3.83 -13.37 -0.82
N VAL A 90 -3.31 -12.16 -1.09
CA VAL A 90 -3.79 -10.92 -0.48
C VAL A 90 -5.31 -10.72 -0.66
N PRO A 91 -5.91 -10.88 -1.85
CA PRO A 91 -7.36 -10.75 -2.01
C PRO A 91 -8.18 -11.82 -1.25
N LEU A 92 -7.58 -12.94 -0.85
CA LEU A 92 -8.26 -13.99 -0.09
C LEU A 92 -8.31 -13.72 1.42
N LEU A 93 -7.38 -12.91 1.92
CA LEU A 93 -7.22 -12.61 3.35
C LEU A 93 -7.85 -11.26 3.72
N THR A 94 -7.72 -10.26 2.83
CA THR A 94 -8.22 -8.90 3.09
C THR A 94 -9.74 -8.73 3.33
N PRO A 95 -10.64 -9.71 3.09
CA PRO A 95 -12.02 -9.59 3.57
C PRO A 95 -12.14 -9.51 5.11
N GLU A 96 -11.25 -10.19 5.85
CA GLU A 96 -11.35 -10.32 7.31
C GLU A 96 -10.04 -9.96 8.05
N ASP A 97 -8.92 -9.83 7.33
CA ASP A 97 -7.60 -9.61 7.91
C ASP A 97 -6.95 -8.32 7.40
N THR A 98 -6.08 -7.75 8.23
CA THR A 98 -5.08 -6.77 7.80
C THR A 98 -3.83 -7.51 7.32
N VAL A 99 -3.39 -7.27 6.08
CA VAL A 99 -2.28 -7.98 5.42
C VAL A 99 -1.23 -7.02 4.90
#